data_AF-A0A833N2L8-F1
#
_entry.id   AF-A0A833N2L8-F1
#
_cell.length_a   1.000
_cell.length_b   1.000
_cell.length_c   1.000
_cell.angle_alpha   90.00
_cell.angle_beta   90.00
_cell.angle_gamma   90.00
#
_symmetry.space_group_name_H-M   'P 1'
#
loop_
_entity.id
_entity.type
_entity.pdbx_description
1 polymer ?
#
loop_
_entity_poly.entity_id
_entity_poly.type
_entity_poly.pdbx_seq_one_letter_code
_entity_poly.pdbx_strand_id
1 'polypeptide(L)'
;MSAADIAKRLKRAERLTAVQEQMRRAAEWQLAQTRRDADAVEADRAALLAAVGGSTHGHLFLEAANRRLRGLAARATELERIAAAQSDEVREQGLAQKRAELNAERIETLLGRERERVEAMEQLDGLTRARDASLP
;
A
#
# COMPACT_ATOMS: atom_id res chain seq x y z
N MET A 1 -8.70 9.85 -30.79
CA MET A 1 -8.93 10.23 -29.38
C MET A 1 -8.09 11.47 -29.13
N SER A 2 -8.68 12.56 -28.63
CA SER A 2 -7.97 13.84 -28.53
C SER A 2 -6.94 13.84 -27.39
N ALA A 3 -5.92 14.72 -27.45
CA ALA A 3 -4.99 14.94 -26.34
C ALA A 3 -5.72 15.29 -25.03
N ALA A 4 -6.83 16.03 -25.13
CA ALA A 4 -7.68 16.37 -23.98
C ALA A 4 -8.34 15.13 -23.35
N ASP A 5 -8.76 14.14 -24.16
CA ASP A 5 -9.32 12.88 -23.65
C ASP A 5 -8.25 12.02 -22.96
N ILE A 6 -7.05 11.96 -23.53
CA ILE A 6 -5.91 11.25 -22.94
C ILE A 6 -5.52 11.90 -21.61
N ALA A 7 -5.48 13.23 -21.53
CA ALA A 7 -5.20 13.96 -20.28
C ALA A 7 -6.27 13.68 -19.20
N LYS A 8 -7.56 13.62 -19.56
CA LYS A 8 -8.62 13.22 -18.61
C LYS A 8 -8.43 11.78 -18.11
N ARG A 9 -7.99 10.88 -18.98
CA ARG A 9 -7.66 9.48 -18.61
C ARG A 9 -6.45 9.42 -17.69
N LEU A 10 -5.41 10.21 -17.94
CA LEU A 10 -4.23 10.30 -17.08
C LEU A 10 -4.64 10.73 -15.67
N LYS A 11 -5.41 11.82 -15.55
CA LYS A 11 -5.92 12.30 -14.25
C LYS A 11 -6.74 11.25 -13.49
N ARG A 12 -7.48 10.39 -14.20
CA ARG A 12 -8.20 9.27 -13.59
C ARG A 12 -7.24 8.18 -13.10
N ALA A 13 -6.22 7.85 -13.87
CA ALA A 13 -5.20 6.87 -13.51
C ALA A 13 -4.38 7.33 -12.29
N GLU A 14 -3.97 8.59 -12.25
CA GLU A 14 -3.27 9.19 -11.09
C GLU A 14 -4.10 9.11 -9.80
N ARG A 15 -5.41 9.41 -9.89
CA ARG A 15 -6.31 9.25 -8.73
C ARG A 15 -6.41 7.79 -8.27
N LEU A 16 -6.45 6.84 -9.21
CA LEU A 16 -6.44 5.43 -8.85
C LEU A 16 -5.15 5.06 -8.13
N THR A 17 -3.98 5.52 -8.63
CA THR A 17 -2.69 5.31 -7.97
C THR A 17 -2.71 5.84 -6.53
N ALA A 18 -3.22 7.06 -6.32
CA ALA A 18 -3.33 7.65 -4.99
C ALA A 18 -4.25 6.84 -4.05
N VAL A 19 -5.37 6.31 -4.56
CA VAL A 19 -6.26 5.42 -3.79
C VAL A 19 -5.54 4.12 -3.42
N GLN A 20 -4.84 3.49 -4.37
CA GLN A 20 -4.09 2.25 -4.10
C GLN A 20 -3.01 2.47 -3.04
N GLU A 21 -2.31 3.60 -3.09
CA GLU A 21 -1.32 3.96 -2.08
C GLU A 21 -1.95 4.15 -0.69
N GLN A 22 -3.13 4.79 -0.61
CA GLN A 22 -3.87 4.93 0.66
C GLN A 22 -4.31 3.57 1.20
N MET A 23 -4.78 2.67 0.34
CA MET A 23 -5.17 1.31 0.73
C MET A 23 -3.97 0.51 1.26
N ARG A 24 -2.82 0.57 0.57
CA ARG A 24 -1.57 -0.06 1.03
C ARG A 24 -1.17 0.47 2.40
N ARG A 25 -1.18 1.79 2.58
CA ARG A 25 -0.86 2.42 3.88
C ARG A 25 -1.82 1.97 4.97
N ALA A 26 -3.13 1.92 4.71
CA ALA A 26 -4.10 1.45 5.70
C ALA A 26 -3.82 -0.01 6.12
N ALA A 27 -3.51 -0.89 5.17
CA ALA A 27 -3.15 -2.28 5.44
C ALA A 27 -1.83 -2.40 6.25
N GLU A 28 -0.81 -1.60 5.91
CA GLU A 28 0.46 -1.52 6.65
C GLU A 28 0.23 -1.11 8.11
N TRP A 29 -0.65 -0.14 8.34
CA TRP A 29 -1.00 0.32 9.69
C TRP A 29 -1.71 -0.76 10.49
N GLN A 30 -2.65 -1.49 9.88
CA GLN A 30 -3.34 -2.59 10.52
C GLN A 30 -2.38 -3.73 10.90
N LEU A 31 -1.48 -4.12 9.98
CA LEU A 31 -0.45 -5.12 10.26
C LEU A 31 0.47 -4.68 11.40
N ALA A 32 0.90 -3.42 11.40
CA ALA A 32 1.74 -2.86 12.46
C ALA A 32 1.02 -2.90 13.81
N GLN A 33 -0.29 -2.60 13.85
CA GLN A 33 -1.07 -2.68 15.08
C GLN A 33 -1.17 -4.11 15.60
N THR A 34 -1.51 -5.07 14.75
CA THR A 34 -1.58 -6.50 15.14
C THR A 34 -0.24 -7.00 15.69
N ARG A 35 0.89 -6.58 15.11
CA ARG A 35 2.22 -6.92 15.60
C ARG A 35 2.50 -6.33 16.98
N ARG A 36 2.15 -5.07 17.22
CA ARG A 36 2.27 -4.46 18.57
C ARG A 36 1.42 -5.21 19.59
N ASP A 37 0.21 -5.61 19.22
CA ASP A 37 -0.67 -6.38 20.10
C ASP A 37 -0.06 -7.76 20.41
N ALA A 38 0.61 -8.40 19.44
CA ALA A 38 1.32 -9.65 19.65
C ALA A 38 2.52 -9.49 20.59
N ASP A 39 3.31 -8.42 20.42
CA ASP A 39 4.43 -8.09 21.30
C ASP A 39 3.95 -7.83 22.74
N ALA A 40 2.79 -7.18 22.91
CA ALA A 40 2.18 -6.96 24.22
C ALA A 40 1.76 -8.28 24.90
N VAL A 41 1.22 -9.24 24.14
CA VAL A 41 0.86 -10.57 24.67
C VAL A 41 2.10 -11.33 25.14
N GLU A 42 3.21 -11.26 24.40
CA GLU A 42 4.46 -11.89 24.83
C GLU A 42 5.09 -11.19 26.04
N ALA A 43 4.98 -9.86 26.13
CA ALA A 43 5.38 -9.11 27.33
C ALA A 43 4.57 -9.52 28.56
N ASP A 44 3.24 -9.67 28.42
CA ASP A 44 2.35 -10.17 29.47
C ASP A 44 2.71 -11.59 29.91
N ARG A 45 3.05 -12.46 28.95
CA ARG A 45 3.49 -13.83 29.21
C ARG A 45 4.78 -13.85 30.02
N ALA A 46 5.77 -13.04 29.63
CA ALA A 46 7.04 -12.91 30.34
C ALA A 46 6.84 -12.36 31.76
N ALA A 47 6.01 -11.32 31.91
CA ALA A 47 5.68 -10.73 33.21
C ALA A 47 5.00 -11.73 34.15
N LEU A 48 4.06 -12.54 33.64
CA LEU A 48 3.40 -13.57 34.42
C LEU A 48 4.38 -14.66 34.89
N LEU A 49 5.26 -15.12 34.01
CA LEU A 49 6.29 -16.12 34.36
C LEU A 49 7.27 -15.58 35.41
N ALA A 50 7.69 -14.32 35.26
CA ALA A 50 8.56 -13.66 36.22
C ALA A 50 7.88 -13.51 37.60
N ALA A 51 6.59 -13.14 37.63
CA ALA A 51 5.83 -13.00 38.87
C ALA A 51 5.65 -14.34 39.60
N VAL A 52 5.40 -15.43 38.87
CA VAL A 52 5.29 -16.77 39.45
C VAL A 52 6.65 -17.29 39.94
N GLY A 53 7.72 -17.12 39.15
CA GLY A 53 9.06 -17.58 39.51
C GLY A 53 9.73 -16.77 40.63
N GLY A 54 9.39 -15.49 40.77
CA GLY A 54 9.95 -14.60 41.80
C GLY A 54 9.19 -14.58 43.13
N SER A 55 8.02 -15.21 43.21
CA SER A 55 7.19 -15.20 44.42
C SER A 55 7.48 -16.39 45.34
N THR A 56 7.75 -16.13 46.62
CA THR A 56 7.89 -17.15 47.67
C THR A 56 6.67 -18.07 47.76
N HIS A 57 5.48 -17.56 47.42
CA HIS A 57 4.22 -18.31 47.42
C HIS A 57 3.70 -18.59 46.00
N GLY A 58 4.55 -18.46 44.97
CA GLY A 58 4.16 -18.63 43.57
C GLY A 58 3.54 -19.99 43.25
N HIS A 59 3.93 -21.03 44.00
CA HIS A 59 3.37 -22.38 43.89
C HIS A 59 1.85 -22.44 44.12
N LEU A 60 1.30 -21.56 44.97
CA LEU A 60 -0.14 -21.50 45.26
C LEU A 60 -0.96 -20.99 44.06
N PHE A 61 -0.33 -20.28 43.13
CA PHE A 61 -0.99 -19.68 41.97
C PHE A 61 -0.71 -20.40 40.66
N LEU A 62 -0.01 -21.55 40.69
CA LEU A 62 0.42 -22.25 39.47
C LEU A 62 -0.73 -22.64 38.56
N GLU A 63 -1.85 -23.11 39.11
CA GLU A 63 -2.99 -23.50 38.28
C GLU A 63 -3.62 -22.29 37.58
N ALA A 64 -3.83 -21.20 38.30
CA ALA A 64 -4.37 -19.95 37.74
C ALA A 64 -3.42 -19.36 36.69
N ALA A 65 -2.10 -19.36 36.97
CA ALA A 65 -1.08 -18.92 36.04
C ALA A 65 -1.06 -19.80 34.77
N ASN A 66 -1.15 -21.12 34.90
CA ASN A 66 -1.19 -22.03 33.76
C ASN A 66 -2.43 -21.77 32.87
N ARG A 67 -3.61 -21.60 33.47
CA ARG A 67 -4.83 -21.24 32.73
C ARG A 67 -4.65 -19.92 31.97
N ARG A 68 -4.08 -18.89 32.61
CA ARG A 68 -3.80 -17.60 31.96
C ARG A 68 -2.77 -17.72 30.85
N LEU A 69 -1.69 -18.48 31.04
CA LEU A 69 -0.67 -18.73 30.03
C LEU A 69 -1.25 -19.44 28.80
N ARG A 70 -2.16 -20.40 28.98
CA ARG A 70 -2.88 -21.04 27.86
C ARG A 70 -3.74 -20.03 27.09
N GLY A 71 -4.42 -19.14 27.80
CA GLY A 71 -5.20 -18.06 27.18
C GLY A 71 -4.31 -17.09 26.36
N LEU A 72 -3.17 -16.67 26.93
CA LEU A 72 -2.20 -15.82 26.23
C LEU A 72 -1.60 -16.53 25.01
N ALA A 73 -1.24 -17.80 25.12
CA ALA A 73 -0.73 -18.59 24.01
C ALA A 73 -1.76 -18.72 22.87
N ALA A 74 -3.03 -19.01 23.20
CA ALA A 74 -4.10 -19.06 22.20
C ALA A 74 -4.30 -17.70 21.52
N ARG A 75 -4.20 -16.60 22.27
CA ARG A 75 -4.29 -15.25 21.71
C ARG A 75 -3.10 -14.92 20.80
N ALA A 76 -1.89 -15.31 21.18
CA ALA A 76 -0.68 -15.13 20.36
C ALA A 76 -0.82 -15.85 19.02
N THR A 77 -1.22 -17.13 19.02
CA THR A 77 -1.46 -17.90 17.79
C THR A 77 -2.51 -17.25 16.89
N GLU A 78 -3.58 -16.70 17.47
CA GLU A 78 -4.60 -16.00 16.67
C GLU A 78 -4.06 -14.70 16.07
N LEU A 79 -3.28 -13.93 16.82
CA LEU A 79 -2.65 -12.71 16.30
C LEU A 79 -1.61 -13.00 15.21
N GLU A 80 -0.83 -14.07 15.33
CA GLU A 80 0.08 -14.55 14.28
C GLU A 80 -0.67 -14.89 13.00
N ARG A 81 -1.79 -15.62 13.12
CA ARG A 81 -2.65 -15.96 11.97
C ARG A 81 -3.21 -14.72 11.29
N ILE A 82 -3.69 -13.75 12.07
CA ILE A 82 -4.19 -12.46 11.55
C ILE A 82 -3.06 -11.68 10.87
N ALA A 83 -1.88 -11.61 11.49
CA ALA A 83 -0.73 -10.90 10.94
C ALA A 83 -0.24 -11.53 9.62
N ALA A 84 -0.30 -12.86 9.49
CA ALA A 84 0.01 -13.54 8.23
C ALA A 84 -0.97 -13.12 7.12
N ALA A 85 -2.28 -13.15 7.39
CA ALA A 85 -3.29 -12.72 6.43
C ALA A 85 -3.15 -11.23 6.04
N GLN A 86 -2.88 -10.37 7.01
CA GLN A 86 -2.63 -8.94 6.75
C GLN A 86 -1.33 -8.71 5.98
N SER A 87 -0.30 -9.54 6.18
CA SER A 87 0.93 -9.48 5.39
C SER A 87 0.68 -9.80 3.92
N ASP A 88 -0.17 -10.80 3.65
CA ASP A 88 -0.59 -11.12 2.28
C ASP A 88 -1.42 -9.98 1.67
N GLU A 89 -2.31 -9.36 2.45
CA GLU A 89 -3.07 -8.20 2.02
C GLU A 89 -2.17 -7.02 1.65
N VAL A 90 -1.19 -6.66 2.50
CA VAL A 90 -0.22 -5.59 2.20
C VAL A 90 0.51 -5.87 0.89
N ARG A 91 0.90 -7.13 0.65
CA ARG A 91 1.54 -7.55 -0.59
C ARG A 91 0.62 -7.35 -1.80
N GLU A 92 -0.64 -7.79 -1.71
CA GLU A 92 -1.63 -7.63 -2.78
C GLU A 92 -1.91 -6.16 -3.08
N GLN A 93 -2.03 -5.30 -2.05
CA GLN A 93 -2.19 -3.86 -2.23
C GLN A 93 -0.95 -3.24 -2.89
N GLY A 94 0.25 -3.69 -2.52
CA GLY A 94 1.50 -3.28 -3.18
C GLY A 94 1.53 -3.64 -4.68
N LEU A 95 1.09 -4.84 -5.04
CA LEU A 95 0.96 -5.27 -6.44
C LEU A 95 -0.13 -4.49 -7.20
N ALA A 96 -1.26 -4.20 -6.55
CA ALA A 96 -2.33 -3.38 -7.11
C ALA A 96 -1.85 -1.94 -7.39
N GLN A 97 -1.15 -1.34 -6.44
CA GLN A 97 -0.51 -0.03 -6.62
C GLN A 97 0.48 -0.06 -7.78
N LYS A 98 1.38 -1.05 -7.85
CA LYS A 98 2.37 -1.11 -8.93
C LYS A 98 1.71 -1.23 -10.31
N ARG A 99 0.61 -1.97 -10.42
CA ARG A 99 -0.19 -2.05 -11.65
C ARG A 99 -0.83 -0.71 -12.01
N ALA A 100 -1.32 0.04 -11.03
CA ALA A 100 -1.89 1.37 -11.26
C ALA A 100 -0.82 2.38 -11.73
N GLU A 101 0.36 2.38 -11.11
CA GLU A 101 1.52 3.19 -11.53
C GLU A 101 1.91 2.91 -12.98
N LEU A 102 2.13 1.64 -13.34
CA LEU A 102 2.47 1.25 -14.71
C LEU A 102 1.41 1.68 -15.73
N ASN A 103 0.14 1.65 -15.35
CA ASN A 103 -0.94 2.12 -16.22
C ASN A 103 -0.92 3.65 -16.39
N ALA A 104 -0.65 4.41 -15.32
CA ALA A 104 -0.50 5.86 -15.40
C ALA A 104 0.69 6.25 -16.30
N GLU A 105 1.86 5.63 -16.11
CA GLU A 105 3.06 5.85 -16.92
C GLU A 105 2.82 5.57 -18.42
N ARG A 106 2.07 4.50 -18.74
CA ARG A 106 1.68 4.19 -20.13
C ARG A 106 0.80 5.27 -20.73
N ILE A 107 -0.18 5.77 -19.98
CA ILE A 107 -1.08 6.83 -20.46
C ILE A 107 -0.34 8.15 -20.62
N GLU A 108 0.58 8.47 -19.70
CA GLU A 108 1.44 9.64 -19.79
C GLU A 108 2.33 9.59 -21.05
N THR A 109 2.96 8.45 -21.31
CA THR A 109 3.75 8.23 -22.54
C THR A 109 2.90 8.45 -23.80
N LEU A 110 1.66 7.97 -23.82
CA LEU A 110 0.73 8.20 -24.94
C LEU A 110 0.36 9.67 -25.09
N LEU A 111 0.17 10.39 -23.98
CA LEU A 111 -0.12 11.82 -24.00
C LEU A 111 1.07 12.63 -24.54
N GLY A 112 2.29 12.28 -24.14
CA GLY A 112 3.51 12.90 -24.65
C GLY A 112 3.63 12.77 -26.16
N ARG A 113 3.51 11.54 -26.68
CA ARG A 113 3.53 11.27 -28.13
C ARG A 113 2.45 12.04 -28.91
N GLU A 114 1.24 12.13 -28.35
CA GLU A 114 0.16 12.87 -29.02
C GLU A 114 0.43 14.38 -29.04
N ARG A 115 1.01 14.94 -27.96
CA ARG A 115 1.41 16.35 -27.92
C ARG A 115 2.51 16.65 -28.93
N GLU A 116 3.56 15.82 -28.97
CA GLU A 116 4.64 15.92 -29.96
C GLU A 116 4.10 15.87 -31.39
N ARG A 117 3.14 14.96 -31.66
CA ARG A 117 2.49 14.85 -32.97
C ARG A 117 1.72 16.11 -33.35
N VAL A 118 0.95 16.68 -32.42
CA VAL A 118 0.21 17.93 -32.67
C VAL A 118 1.17 19.09 -32.92
N GLU A 119 2.21 19.23 -32.09
CA GLU A 119 3.21 20.29 -32.24
C GLU A 119 3.96 20.19 -33.59
N ALA A 120 4.36 18.99 -34.00
CA ALA A 120 5.01 18.78 -35.29
C ALA A 120 4.09 19.15 -36.48
N MET A 121 2.78 18.87 -36.39
CA MET A 121 1.82 19.29 -37.41
C MET A 121 1.66 20.80 -37.44
N GLU A 122 1.57 21.46 -36.28
CA GLU A 122 1.48 22.93 -36.19
C GLU A 122 2.73 23.61 -36.77
N GLN A 123 3.92 23.06 -36.54
CA GLN A 123 5.16 23.54 -37.14
C GLN A 123 5.17 23.41 -38.67
N LEU A 124 4.71 22.27 -39.22
CA LEU A 124 4.60 22.06 -40.66
C LEU A 124 3.57 23.00 -41.31
N ASP A 125 2.42 23.20 -40.68
CA ASP A 125 1.39 24.15 -41.12
C ASP A 125 1.89 25.60 -41.09
N GLY A 126 2.74 25.94 -40.12
CA GLY A 126 3.42 27.24 -40.07
C GLY A 126 4.38 27.44 -41.25
N LEU A 127 5.14 26.41 -41.61
CA LEU A 127 6.09 26.46 -42.74
C LEU A 127 5.39 26.55 -44.10
N THR A 128 4.29 25.84 -44.30
CA THR A 128 3.51 25.92 -45.55
C THR A 128 2.87 27.30 -45.72
N ARG A 129 2.30 27.88 -44.65
CA ARG A 129 1.74 29.24 -44.69
C ARG A 129 2.79 30.33 -44.91
N ALA A 130 3.98 30.20 -44.32
CA ALA A 130 5.07 31.15 -44.56
C ALA A 130 5.61 31.09 -46.00
N ARG A 131 5.57 29.90 -46.62
CA ARG A 131 5.97 29.71 -48.02
C ARG A 131 4.95 30.29 -48.99
N ASP A 132 3.65 30.14 -48.72
CA ASP A 132 2.59 30.78 -49.52
C ASP A 132 2.61 32.32 -49.37
N ALA A 133 2.97 32.84 -48.20
CA ALA A 133 3.12 34.29 -48.00
C ALA A 133 4.38 34.90 -48.64
N SER A 134 5.32 34.09 -49.13
CA SER A 134 6.58 34.53 -49.74
C SER A 134 6.69 34.26 -51.25
N LEU A 135 5.63 33.77 -51.89
CA LEU A 135 5.54 33.61 -53.35
C LEU A 135 4.55 34.63 -53.95
N PRO A 136 5.00 35.56 -54.83
CA PRO A 136 4.13 36.47 -55.57
C PRO A 136 3.37 35.79 -56.73
#